data_AF-W1PRI2-F1
#
_entry.id   AF-W1PRI2-F1
#
_cell.length_a   1.000
_cell.length_b   1.000
_cell.length_c   1.000
_cell.angle_alpha   90.00
_cell.angle_beta   90.00
_cell.angle_gamma   90.00
#
_symmetry.space_group_name_H-M   'P 1'
#
loop_
_entity.id
_entity.type
_entity.pdbx_description
1 polymer ?
#
loop_
_entity_poly.entity_id
_entity_poly.type
_entity_poly.pdbx_seq_one_letter_code
_entity_poly.pdbx_strand_id
1 'polypeptide(L)'
;VLARAFGGSTGRDPSGWDIGLSTINLDTKRIKELFGLDVTSQVKVIEIHQDQVMRLPPDALILGSSKKTGVEMSIYPRCYLAGLGLGPNGLGSVLAMAMALSKLPMPRLIKAEIARDSIQSLEQAEMDQFVINKLCKTFLKGHPKSSLTTAFTSEHEA
;
A
#
# COMPACT_ATOMS: atom_id res chain seq x y z
N VAL A 1 -6.25 7.89 -6.54
CA VAL A 1 -7.49 8.73 -6.57
C VAL A 1 -7.69 9.45 -5.25
N LEU A 2 -7.77 8.73 -4.12
CA LEU A 2 -8.02 9.30 -2.79
C LEU A 2 -7.04 10.43 -2.41
N ALA A 3 -5.73 10.23 -2.59
CA ALA A 3 -4.75 11.29 -2.32
C ALA A 3 -5.06 12.61 -3.03
N ARG A 4 -5.45 12.59 -4.32
CA ARG A 4 -5.84 13.81 -5.05
C ARG A 4 -7.15 14.41 -4.53
N ALA A 5 -8.12 13.56 -4.20
CA ALA A 5 -9.42 14.01 -3.68
C ALA A 5 -9.30 14.75 -2.34
N PHE A 6 -8.34 14.35 -1.51
CA PHE A 6 -8.05 15.00 -0.22
C PHE A 6 -6.97 16.11 -0.30
N GLY A 7 -6.67 16.63 -1.51
CA GLY A 7 -5.74 17.76 -1.67
C GLY A 7 -4.26 17.40 -1.78
N GLY A 8 -3.91 16.12 -1.82
CA GLY A 8 -2.59 15.62 -2.16
C GLY A 8 -2.33 15.58 -3.66
N SER A 9 -1.21 14.99 -4.07
CA SER A 9 -0.87 14.78 -5.49
C SER A 9 -0.32 13.37 -5.74
N THR A 10 -0.42 12.93 -6.99
CA THR A 10 0.08 11.62 -7.44
C THR A 10 0.92 11.80 -8.69
N GLY A 11 1.86 10.89 -8.93
CA GLY A 11 2.74 10.91 -10.10
C GLY A 11 3.41 9.55 -10.31
N ARG A 12 4.02 9.37 -11.48
CA ARG A 12 4.80 8.17 -11.79
C ARG A 12 6.13 8.22 -11.06
N ASP A 13 6.54 7.09 -10.47
CA ASP A 13 7.89 6.91 -9.99
C ASP A 13 8.87 6.96 -11.18
N PRO A 14 9.84 7.90 -11.18
CA PRO A 14 10.85 8.00 -12.23
C PRO A 14 11.76 6.76 -12.31
N SER A 15 11.86 5.98 -11.24
CA SER A 15 12.61 4.72 -11.21
C SER A 15 11.87 3.57 -11.91
N GLY A 16 10.59 3.76 -12.28
CA GLY A 16 9.79 2.79 -13.03
C GLY A 16 8.87 1.95 -12.14
N TRP A 17 8.35 0.86 -12.73
CA TRP A 17 7.35 -0.01 -12.10
C TRP A 17 7.86 -0.74 -10.86
N ASP A 18 7.08 -0.75 -9.77
CA ASP A 18 7.19 -1.67 -8.64
C ASP A 18 6.23 -2.85 -8.89
N ILE A 19 6.79 -4.00 -9.24
CA ILE A 19 6.03 -5.21 -9.57
C ILE A 19 6.74 -6.41 -8.94
N GLY A 20 6.04 -7.14 -8.07
CA GLY A 20 6.56 -8.34 -7.43
C GLY A 20 6.41 -8.29 -5.92
N LEU A 21 7.25 -9.05 -5.20
CA LEU A 21 7.25 -9.08 -3.75
C LEU A 21 8.09 -7.92 -3.18
N SER A 22 7.45 -7.06 -2.40
CA SER A 22 8.08 -5.92 -1.73
C SER A 22 7.91 -6.01 -0.22
N THR A 23 8.91 -5.53 0.51
CA THR A 23 8.86 -5.45 1.98
C THR A 23 8.45 -4.05 2.41
N ILE A 24 7.32 -3.94 3.09
CA ILE A 24 6.78 -2.70 3.63
C ILE A 24 7.17 -2.60 5.11
N ASN A 25 7.75 -1.48 5.49
CA ASN A 25 8.00 -1.13 6.88
C ASN A 25 6.75 -0.47 7.45
N LEU A 26 6.22 -1.00 8.55
CA LEU A 26 5.00 -0.55 9.20
C LEU A 26 5.30 0.37 10.39
N ASP A 27 4.52 1.44 10.55
CA ASP A 27 4.49 2.25 11.78
C ASP A 27 3.67 1.50 12.86
N THR A 28 4.31 0.54 13.52
CA THR A 28 3.68 -0.34 14.51
C THR A 28 3.05 0.43 15.67
N LYS A 29 3.70 1.53 16.11
CA LYS A 29 3.20 2.39 17.18
C LYS A 29 1.89 3.03 16.76
N ARG A 30 1.86 3.66 15.59
CA ARG A 30 0.66 4.33 15.08
C ARG A 30 -0.47 3.35 14.77
N ILE A 31 -0.15 2.17 14.22
CA ILE A 31 -1.13 1.11 14.00
C ILE A 31 -1.74 0.64 15.33
N LYS A 32 -0.94 0.49 16.38
CA LYS A 32 -1.41 0.13 17.72
C LYS A 32 -2.27 1.23 18.33
N GLU A 33 -1.88 2.49 18.20
CA GLU A 33 -2.63 3.64 18.71
C GLU A 33 -3.98 3.79 18.04
N LEU A 34 -4.03 3.71 16.71
CA LEU A 34 -5.26 3.81 15.94
C LEU A 34 -6.14 2.59 16.16
N PHE A 35 -5.61 1.39 15.91
CA PHE A 35 -6.43 0.19 15.75
C PHE A 35 -6.36 -0.79 16.92
N GLY A 36 -5.57 -0.49 17.97
CA GLY A 36 -5.33 -1.42 19.07
C GLY A 36 -4.64 -2.73 18.64
N LEU A 37 -3.94 -2.71 17.50
CA LEU A 37 -3.42 -3.89 16.85
C LEU A 37 -1.90 -3.97 16.96
N ASP A 38 -1.39 -5.03 17.58
CA ASP A 38 0.01 -5.40 17.50
C ASP A 38 0.30 -6.14 16.17
N VAL A 39 1.27 -5.61 15.42
CA VAL A 39 1.77 -6.13 14.14
C VAL A 39 3.29 -6.16 14.13
N THR A 40 3.86 -6.96 13.21
CA THR A 40 5.30 -6.96 12.92
C THR A 40 5.73 -5.61 12.33
N SER A 41 6.99 -5.25 12.49
CA SER A 41 7.54 -3.99 11.92
C SER A 41 7.68 -4.02 10.40
N GLN A 42 7.66 -5.22 9.82
CA GLN A 42 7.74 -5.43 8.38
C GLN A 42 6.70 -6.45 7.93
N VAL A 43 6.22 -6.28 6.71
CA VAL A 43 5.29 -7.18 6.04
C VAL A 43 5.68 -7.31 4.57
N LYS A 44 5.73 -8.54 4.05
CA LYS A 44 5.92 -8.80 2.62
C LYS A 44 4.58 -8.83 1.90
N VAL A 45 4.44 -7.97 0.90
CA VAL A 45 3.24 -7.81 0.09
C VAL A 45 3.59 -7.87 -1.39
N ILE A 46 2.58 -8.13 -2.22
CA ILE A 46 2.73 -8.05 -3.66
C ILE A 46 2.35 -6.65 -4.12
N GLU A 47 3.28 -5.96 -4.76
CA GLU A 47 3.05 -4.64 -5.36
C GLU A 47 2.91 -4.75 -6.87
N ILE A 48 2.05 -3.89 -7.43
CA ILE A 48 1.90 -3.69 -8.87
C ILE A 48 1.46 -2.24 -9.11
N HIS A 49 2.42 -1.32 -9.15
CA HIS A 49 2.13 0.06 -9.51
C HIS A 49 3.37 0.77 -10.05
N GLN A 50 3.14 1.85 -10.77
CA GLN A 50 4.17 2.85 -11.09
C GLN A 50 3.76 4.22 -10.56
N ASP A 51 2.47 4.50 -10.55
CA ASP A 51 1.93 5.71 -9.94
C ASP A 51 1.99 5.59 -8.41
N GLN A 52 2.37 6.68 -7.74
CA GLN A 52 2.45 6.78 -6.29
C GLN A 52 1.95 8.14 -5.80
N VAL A 53 1.74 8.26 -4.49
CA VAL A 53 1.46 9.55 -3.84
C VAL A 53 2.76 10.33 -3.77
N MET A 54 2.79 11.52 -4.40
CA MET A 54 3.96 12.40 -4.40
C MET A 54 3.89 13.44 -3.28
N ARG A 55 2.68 13.94 -3.02
CA ARG A 55 2.39 14.83 -1.89
C ARG A 55 1.25 14.24 -1.10
N LEU A 56 1.51 13.94 0.16
CA LEU A 56 0.52 13.46 1.11
C LEU A 56 -0.53 14.56 1.35
N PRO A 57 -1.82 14.22 1.45
CA PRO A 57 -2.82 15.15 1.95
C PRO A 57 -2.48 15.69 3.35
N PRO A 58 -2.86 16.94 3.69
CA PRO A 58 -2.50 17.60 4.95
C PRO A 58 -2.78 16.76 6.21
N ASP A 59 -3.92 16.06 6.24
CA ASP A 59 -4.36 15.33 7.42
C ASP A 59 -4.14 13.81 7.33
N ALA A 60 -3.48 13.34 6.27
CA ALA A 60 -3.23 11.92 6.11
C ALA A 60 -2.04 11.47 6.95
N LEU A 61 -2.15 10.27 7.49
CA LEU A 61 -1.09 9.64 8.28
C LEU A 61 -0.53 8.45 7.52
N ILE A 62 0.79 8.41 7.36
CA ILE A 62 1.49 7.24 6.80
C ILE A 62 1.51 6.15 7.86
N LEU A 63 1.19 4.92 7.46
CA LEU A 63 1.23 3.72 8.27
C LEU A 63 2.21 2.68 7.74
N GLY A 64 2.66 2.84 6.49
CA GLY A 64 3.66 1.96 5.89
C GLY A 64 4.37 2.58 4.69
N SER A 65 5.64 2.22 4.53
CA SER A 65 6.54 2.69 3.47
C SER A 65 7.54 1.60 3.09
N SER A 66 7.94 1.52 1.83
CA SER A 66 8.98 0.61 1.35
C SER A 66 10.28 1.36 1.08
N LYS A 67 11.31 0.64 0.62
CA LYS A 67 12.55 1.27 0.15
C LYS A 67 12.30 2.16 -1.08
N LYS A 68 11.32 1.80 -1.90
CA LYS A 68 11.04 2.43 -3.19
C LYS A 68 10.00 3.53 -3.08
N THR A 69 8.93 3.27 -2.35
CA THR A 69 7.77 4.16 -2.25
C THR A 69 7.61 4.67 -0.81
N GLY A 70 7.55 5.99 -0.65
CA GLY A 70 7.39 6.62 0.67
C GLY A 70 6.00 6.47 1.29
N VAL A 71 4.97 6.23 0.49
CA VAL A 71 3.57 6.12 0.95
C VAL A 71 2.92 4.87 0.35
N GLU A 72 3.06 3.75 1.05
CA GLU A 72 2.48 2.45 0.66
C GLU A 72 1.15 2.21 1.35
N MET A 73 1.05 2.67 2.60
CA MET A 73 -0.17 2.58 3.41
C MET A 73 -0.39 3.90 4.12
N SER A 74 -1.58 4.48 3.96
CA SER A 74 -1.96 5.73 4.62
C SER A 74 -3.43 5.73 5.02
N ILE A 75 -3.77 6.48 6.07
CA ILE A 75 -5.14 6.71 6.54
C ILE A 75 -5.49 8.19 6.40
N TYR A 76 -6.74 8.48 6.03
CA TYR A 76 -7.28 9.83 5.89
C TYR A 76 -8.36 10.06 6.97
N PRO A 77 -8.58 11.29 7.43
CA PRO A 77 -9.73 11.58 8.29
C PRO A 77 -11.02 11.24 7.54
N ARG A 78 -11.91 10.46 8.17
CA ARG A 78 -13.17 9.97 7.59
C ARG A 78 -13.05 9.01 6.40
N CYS A 79 -11.83 8.60 6.00
CA CYS A 79 -11.59 7.55 5.01
C CYS A 79 -10.44 6.67 5.47
N TYR A 80 -10.84 5.50 5.96
CA TYR A 80 -9.94 4.49 6.45
C TYR A 80 -9.25 3.87 5.19
N LEU A 81 -7.90 3.78 5.18
CA LEU A 81 -6.97 3.20 4.19
C LEU A 81 -7.15 3.41 2.66
N ALA A 82 -6.07 3.87 2.04
CA ALA A 82 -5.72 3.55 0.66
C ALA A 82 -4.34 2.87 0.63
N GLY A 83 -4.26 1.69 0.02
CA GLY A 83 -3.00 0.97 -0.19
C GLY A 83 -2.87 -0.30 0.64
N LEU A 84 -3.26 -1.42 0.02
CA LEU A 84 -2.63 -2.71 0.24
C LEU A 84 -2.78 -3.46 -1.08
N GLY A 85 -1.68 -3.62 -1.83
CA GLY A 85 -1.66 -4.39 -3.06
C GLY A 85 -2.22 -5.80 -2.81
N LEU A 86 -3.35 -6.09 -3.47
CA LEU A 86 -4.04 -7.37 -3.65
C LEU A 86 -4.21 -8.26 -2.40
N GLY A 87 -5.48 -8.51 -2.04
CA GLY A 87 -5.88 -9.38 -0.93
C GLY A 87 -5.44 -10.86 -1.03
N PRO A 88 -5.79 -11.69 -0.04
CA PRO A 88 -5.21 -13.02 0.21
C PRO A 88 -5.37 -14.05 -0.92
N ASN A 89 -6.27 -13.82 -1.89
CA ASN A 89 -6.53 -14.74 -3.00
C ASN A 89 -5.78 -14.34 -4.30
N GLY A 90 -4.86 -13.37 -4.22
CA GLY A 90 -4.33 -12.64 -5.36
C GLY A 90 -3.08 -13.20 -6.06
N LEU A 91 -2.31 -14.11 -5.45
CA LEU A 91 -1.02 -14.52 -6.04
C LEU A 91 -1.19 -15.14 -7.45
N GLY A 92 -2.20 -15.98 -7.64
CA GLY A 92 -2.50 -16.60 -8.94
C GLY A 92 -3.01 -15.62 -9.99
N SER A 93 -3.82 -14.62 -9.60
CA SER A 93 -4.33 -13.60 -10.53
C SER A 93 -3.28 -12.54 -10.87
N VAL A 94 -2.36 -12.24 -9.96
CA VAL A 94 -1.20 -11.37 -10.21
C VAL A 94 -0.19 -12.05 -11.11
N LEU A 95 0.13 -13.32 -10.87
CA LEU A 95 1.01 -14.07 -11.76
C LEU A 95 0.39 -14.23 -13.16
N ALA A 96 -0.91 -14.51 -13.23
CA ALA A 96 -1.64 -14.52 -14.51
C ALA A 96 -1.66 -13.14 -15.19
N MET A 97 -1.77 -12.04 -14.43
CA MET A 97 -1.70 -10.68 -14.96
C MET A 97 -0.28 -10.30 -15.40
N ALA A 98 0.76 -10.63 -14.63
CA ALA A 98 2.16 -10.43 -15.01
C ALA A 98 2.52 -11.25 -16.25
N MET A 99 2.06 -12.51 -16.33
CA MET A 99 2.19 -13.35 -17.52
C MET A 99 1.37 -12.84 -18.70
N ALA A 100 0.18 -12.26 -18.48
CA ALA A 100 -0.61 -11.65 -19.53
C ALA A 100 0.07 -10.36 -20.05
N LEU A 101 0.57 -9.52 -19.15
CA LEU A 101 1.30 -8.29 -19.47
C LEU A 101 2.62 -8.58 -20.18
N SER A 102 3.30 -9.70 -19.89
CA SER A 102 4.51 -10.12 -20.61
C SER A 102 4.23 -10.71 -22.01
N LYS A 103 3.01 -11.18 -22.26
CA LYS A 103 2.55 -11.75 -23.56
C LYS A 103 1.78 -10.77 -24.43
N LEU A 104 1.32 -9.64 -23.88
CA LEU A 104 0.67 -8.58 -24.65
C LEU A 104 1.69 -7.88 -25.55
N PRO A 105 1.39 -7.61 -26.84
CA PRO A 105 2.21 -6.79 -27.70
C PRO A 105 1.98 -5.31 -27.32
N MET A 106 2.39 -4.93 -26.12
CA MET A 106 2.38 -3.54 -25.64
C MET A 106 3.84 -3.07 -25.61
N PRO A 107 4.35 -2.42 -26.67
CA PRO A 107 5.79 -2.21 -26.80
C PRO A 107 6.40 -1.19 -25.80
N ARG A 108 5.68 -0.68 -24.80
CA ARG A 108 6.07 0.57 -24.11
C ARG A 108 5.74 0.75 -22.64
N LEU A 109 5.07 -0.19 -21.95
CA LEU A 109 4.65 0.07 -20.55
C LEU A 109 5.57 -0.60 -19.51
N ILE A 110 5.82 -1.90 -19.61
CA ILE A 110 6.69 -2.64 -18.69
C ILE A 110 7.81 -3.29 -19.51
N LYS A 111 9.06 -3.03 -19.16
CA LYS A 111 10.21 -3.64 -19.85
C LYS A 111 10.24 -5.15 -19.60
N ALA A 112 10.66 -5.93 -20.58
CA ALA A 112 10.72 -7.39 -20.48
C ALA A 112 11.61 -7.90 -19.33
N GLU A 113 12.65 -7.14 -18.95
CA GLU A 113 13.47 -7.41 -17.77
C GLU A 113 12.65 -7.33 -16.48
N ILE A 114 11.92 -6.23 -16.28
CA ILE A 114 11.04 -6.02 -15.13
C ILE A 114 10.01 -7.14 -15.05
N ALA A 115 9.38 -7.49 -16.18
CA ALA A 115 8.39 -8.56 -16.20
C ALA A 115 8.97 -9.93 -15.79
N ARG A 116 10.21 -10.25 -16.19
CA ARG A 116 10.87 -11.51 -15.79
C ARG A 116 11.22 -11.52 -14.30
N ASP A 117 11.85 -10.46 -13.81
CA ASP A 117 12.25 -10.35 -12.41
C ASP A 117 11.01 -10.42 -11.49
N SER A 118 9.91 -9.79 -11.91
CA SER A 118 8.63 -9.87 -11.21
C SER A 118 8.05 -11.29 -11.18
N ILE A 119 8.06 -12.02 -12.31
CA ILE A 119 7.58 -13.41 -12.35
C ILE A 119 8.39 -14.28 -11.40
N GLN A 120 9.72 -14.17 -11.43
CA GLN A 120 10.60 -14.92 -10.54
C GLN A 120 10.34 -14.60 -9.06
N SER A 121 10.18 -13.31 -8.73
CA SER A 121 9.85 -12.86 -7.38
C SER A 121 8.51 -13.43 -6.88
N LEU A 122 7.51 -13.52 -7.75
CA LEU A 122 6.18 -14.05 -7.44
C LEU A 122 6.16 -15.58 -7.30
N GLU A 123 6.93 -16.31 -8.11
CA GLU A 123 7.05 -17.78 -8.00
C GLU A 123 7.67 -18.22 -6.67
N GLN A 124 8.53 -17.37 -6.09
CA GLN A 124 9.20 -17.61 -4.81
C GLN A 124 8.51 -16.90 -3.62
N ALA A 125 7.35 -16.27 -3.86
CA ALA A 125 6.74 -15.39 -2.87
C ALA A 125 6.06 -16.15 -1.73
N GLU A 126 6.60 -15.99 -0.52
CA GLU A 126 5.87 -16.19 0.72
C GLU A 126 5.40 -14.83 1.25
N MET A 127 4.11 -14.56 1.11
CA MET A 127 3.48 -13.37 1.68
C MET A 127 3.14 -13.57 3.15
N ASP A 128 3.14 -12.49 3.91
CA ASP A 128 2.68 -12.48 5.31
C ASP A 128 1.15 -12.44 5.39
N GLN A 129 0.48 -13.40 4.73
CA GLN A 129 -0.98 -13.43 4.56
C GLN A 129 -1.73 -13.31 5.88
N PHE A 130 -1.22 -13.92 6.95
CA PHE A 130 -1.83 -13.81 8.27
C PHE A 130 -1.85 -12.36 8.78
N VAL A 131 -0.72 -11.66 8.68
CA VAL A 131 -0.58 -10.25 9.13
C VAL A 131 -1.43 -9.34 8.26
N ILE A 132 -1.38 -9.52 6.94
CA ILE A 132 -2.19 -8.79 5.95
C ILE A 132 -3.68 -8.96 6.24
N ASN A 133 -4.14 -10.20 6.41
CA ASN A 133 -5.55 -10.48 6.69
C ASN A 133 -6.00 -9.89 8.02
N LYS A 134 -5.14 -9.92 9.03
CA LYS A 134 -5.42 -9.32 10.33
C LYS A 134 -5.54 -7.79 10.22
N LEU A 135 -4.62 -7.13 9.52
CA LEU A 135 -4.66 -5.69 9.22
C LEU A 135 -5.97 -5.34 8.52
N CYS A 136 -6.28 -5.99 7.40
CA CYS A 136 -7.51 -5.75 6.63
C CYS A 136 -8.78 -5.99 7.45
N LYS A 137 -8.86 -7.08 8.23
CA LYS A 137 -10.05 -7.37 9.06
C LYS A 137 -10.23 -6.35 10.18
N THR A 138 -9.16 -5.99 10.89
CA THR A 138 -9.22 -4.97 11.95
C THR A 138 -9.66 -3.63 11.38
N PHE A 139 -9.10 -3.29 10.22
CA PHE A 139 -9.42 -2.10 9.48
C PHE A 139 -10.90 -2.04 9.06
N LEU A 140 -11.42 -3.09 8.42
CA LEU A 140 -12.82 -3.16 7.94
C LEU A 140 -13.84 -3.13 9.08
N LYS A 141 -13.44 -3.50 10.30
CA LYS A 141 -14.28 -3.41 11.49
C LYS A 141 -14.44 -1.98 12.03
N GLY A 142 -13.68 -1.01 11.51
CA GLY A 142 -13.95 0.42 11.74
C GLY A 142 -13.72 0.89 13.18
N HIS A 143 -12.72 0.34 13.89
CA HIS A 143 -12.43 0.76 15.27
C HIS A 143 -11.11 1.55 15.41
N PRO A 144 -10.95 2.75 14.83
CA PRO A 144 -10.04 3.72 15.42
C PRO A 144 -10.50 4.01 16.85
N LYS A 145 -9.62 3.94 17.84
CA LYS A 145 -9.97 4.43 19.18
C LYS A 145 -10.35 5.92 19.08
N SER A 146 -11.52 6.26 19.63
CA SER A 146 -12.20 7.56 19.51
C SER A 146 -11.38 8.77 19.99
N SER A 147 -10.28 8.55 20.72
CA SER A 147 -9.42 9.61 21.26
C SER A 147 -8.59 10.36 20.21
N LEU A 148 -8.50 9.87 18.97
CA LEU A 148 -7.77 10.56 17.89
C LEU A 148 -8.70 11.37 16.98
N THR A 149 -10.01 11.21 17.06
CA THR A 149 -10.96 12.00 16.24
C THR A 149 -10.98 13.48 16.67
N THR A 150 -10.72 13.76 17.94
CA THR A 150 -10.63 15.11 18.50
C THR A 150 -9.32 15.85 18.18
N ALA A 151 -8.25 15.13 17.77
CA ALA A 151 -7.00 15.77 17.38
C ALA A 151 -7.04 16.38 15.97
N PHE A 152 -7.95 15.91 15.10
CA PHE A 152 -8.10 16.45 13.74
C PHE A 152 -9.04 17.66 13.66
N THR A 153 -9.76 17.99 14.74
CA THR A 153 -10.73 19.10 14.75
C THR A 153 -10.22 20.34 15.48
N SER A 154 -9.13 20.25 16.25
CA SER A 154 -8.69 21.32 17.14
C SER A 154 -7.66 22.30 16.56
N GLU A 155 -7.09 22.05 15.38
CA GLU A 155 -6.08 22.95 14.78
C GLU A 155 -6.66 23.96 13.77
N HIS A 156 -7.99 23.99 13.58
CA HIS A 156 -8.64 24.89 12.62
C HIS A 156 -9.56 25.96 13.26
N GLU A 157 -9.51 26.16 14.59
CA GLU A 157 -10.27 27.20 15.30
C GLU A 157 -9.41 28.14 16.18
N ALA A 158 -8.20 28.51 15.72
CA ALA A 158 -7.42 29.59 16.35
C ALA A 158 -6.92 30.61 15.32
#